data_AF-R9PMZ8-F1
#
_entry.id   AF-R9PMZ8-F1
#
_cell.length_a   1.000
_cell.length_b   1.000
_cell.length_c   1.000
_cell.angle_alpha   90.00
_cell.angle_beta   90.00
_cell.angle_gamma   90.00
#
_symmetry.space_group_name_H-M   'P 1'
#
loop_
_entity.id
_entity.type
_entity.pdbx_description
1 polymer ?
#
loop_
_entity_poly.entity_id
_entity_poly.type
_entity_poly.pdbx_seq_one_letter_code
_entity_poly.pdbx_strand_id
1 'polypeptide(L)' 'MGWHYAPFFKEGDTSTEHWQLHALFYPPLLRSASVRKFMVGYEMLAESQRDLTAEQAAAKLRDLSDVHYKEQDQ' A
#
# COMPACT_ATOMS: atom_id res chain seq x y z
N MET A 1 4.42 -4.16 5.19
CA MET A 1 2.99 -3.89 5.40
C MET A 1 2.76 -3.69 6.88
N GLY A 2 1.65 -3.06 7.27
CA GLY A 2 1.33 -2.82 8.68
C GLY A 2 -0.12 -2.41 8.87
N TRP A 3 -0.54 -2.33 10.14
CA TRP A 3 -1.89 -1.96 10.54
C TRP A 3 -1.91 -0.59 11.21
N HIS A 4 -2.91 0.21 10.89
CA HIS A 4 -3.28 1.41 11.64
C HIS A 4 -4.63 1.15 12.34
N TYR A 5 -4.66 1.39 13.64
CA TYR A 5 -5.81 1.18 14.51
C TYR A 5 -5.83 2.24 15.61
N ALA A 6 -6.97 2.38 16.27
CA ALA A 6 -7.14 3.34 17.36
C ALA A 6 -6.05 3.14 18.44
N PRO A 7 -5.40 4.22 18.92
CA PRO A 7 -4.49 4.13 20.05
C PRO A 7 -5.16 3.54 21.28
N PHE A 8 -4.36 2.95 22.17
CA PHE A 8 -4.85 2.46 23.46
C PHE A 8 -5.03 3.64 24.42
N PHE A 9 -6.28 4.10 24.59
CA PHE A 9 -6.64 5.15 25.55
C PHE A 9 -7.12 4.57 26.88
N LYS A 10 -7.26 5.45 27.88
CA LYS A 10 -7.77 5.07 29.22
C LYS A 10 -9.25 4.69 29.13
N GLU A 11 -9.66 3.83 30.05
CA GLU A 11 -11.04 3.38 30.17
C GLU A 11 -12.01 4.57 30.34
N GLY A 12 -13.05 4.63 29.51
CA GLY A 12 -14.03 5.73 29.49
C GLY A 12 -13.77 6.84 28.46
N ASP A 13 -12.65 6.80 27.72
CA ASP A 13 -12.39 7.73 26.61
C ASP A 13 -13.05 7.23 25.31
N THR A 14 -14.13 7.89 24.89
CA THR A 14 -14.88 7.59 23.65
C THR A 14 -14.35 8.33 22.43
N SER A 15 -13.22 9.05 22.54
CA SER A 15 -12.66 9.82 21.43
C SER A 15 -12.17 8.95 20.26
N THR A 16 -12.27 7.62 20.32
CA THR A 16 -11.84 6.68 19.27
C THR A 16 -12.89 6.37 18.21
N GLU A 17 -14.14 6.84 18.36
CA GLU A 17 -15.25 6.50 17.44
C GLU A 17 -14.98 6.86 15.96
N HIS A 18 -14.10 7.83 15.69
CA HIS A 18 -13.72 8.23 14.34
C HIS A 18 -12.63 7.35 13.69
N TRP A 19 -12.07 6.38 14.41
CA TRP A 19 -11.04 5.49 13.90
C TRP A 19 -11.62 4.31 13.12
N GLN A 20 -10.99 4.00 11.99
CA GLN A 20 -11.25 2.82 11.20
C GLN A 20 -9.97 1.98 11.07
N LEU A 21 -10.03 0.71 11.48
CA LEU A 21 -8.94 -0.25 11.28
C LEU A 21 -8.68 -0.42 9.78
N HIS A 22 -7.42 -0.30 9.37
CA HIS A 22 -6.99 -0.58 8.00
C HIS A 22 -5.52 -1.03 7.92
N ALA A 23 -5.19 -1.77 6.87
CA ALA A 23 -3.82 -2.20 6.58
C ALA A 23 -3.25 -1.45 5.38
N LEU A 24 -1.94 -1.20 5.39
CA LEU A 24 -1.22 -0.56 4.27
C LEU A 24 -0.07 -1.43 3.75
N PHE A 25 0.07 -1.44 2.42
CA PHE A 25 1.13 -2.12 1.69
C PHE A 25 1.89 -1.11 0.81
N TYR A 26 3.22 -1.06 0.95
CA TYR A 26 4.10 -0.16 0.19
C TYR A 26 5.18 -0.95 -0.56
N PRO A 27 4.82 -1.67 -1.65
CA PRO A 27 5.79 -2.41 -2.46
C PRO A 27 6.65 -1.45 -3.31
N PRO A 28 7.96 -1.74 -3.52
CA PRO A 28 8.85 -0.83 -4.23
C PRO A 28 8.91 -1.06 -5.75
N LEU A 29 8.47 -2.20 -6.28
CA LEU A 29 8.60 -2.53 -7.71
C LEU A 29 7.68 -1.66 -8.57
N LEU A 30 8.17 -1.21 -9.74
CA LEU A 30 7.44 -0.25 -10.58
C LEU A 30 7.23 -0.72 -12.02
N ARG A 31 8.27 -1.21 -12.71
CA ARG A 31 8.20 -1.56 -14.15
C ARG A 31 8.45 -3.04 -14.44
N SER A 32 9.18 -3.73 -13.58
CA SER A 32 9.50 -5.15 -13.71
C SER A 32 9.96 -5.72 -12.36
N ALA A 33 10.30 -7.01 -12.32
CA ALA A 33 10.91 -7.65 -11.16
C ALA A 33 12.29 -7.05 -10.77
N SER A 34 12.95 -6.33 -11.69
CA SER A 34 14.28 -5.73 -11.48
C SER A 34 14.27 -4.20 -11.42
N VAL A 35 13.13 -3.53 -11.68
CA VAL A 35 13.04 -2.06 -11.76
C VAL A 35 12.04 -1.52 -10.73
N ARG A 36 12.56 -0.76 -9.76
CA ARG A 36 11.83 -0.22 -8.60
C ARG A 36 11.70 1.31 -8.63
N LYS A 37 10.73 1.83 -7.86
CA LYS A 37 10.66 3.24 -7.45
C LYS A 37 11.69 3.51 -6.35
N PHE A 38 12.35 4.66 -6.45
CA PHE A 38 13.22 5.22 -5.41
C PHE A 38 12.55 6.48 -4.87
N MET A 39 12.28 6.50 -3.57
CA MET A 39 11.76 7.68 -2.85
C MET A 39 12.96 8.47 -2.32
N VAL A 40 13.59 9.27 -3.18
CA VAL A 40 14.87 9.95 -2.89
C VAL A 40 14.86 11.37 -3.47
N GLY A 41 15.92 12.14 -3.21
CA GLY A 41 16.10 13.46 -3.84
C GLY A 41 14.99 14.43 -3.45
N TYR A 42 14.23 14.93 -4.44
CA TYR A 42 13.08 15.81 -4.21
C TYR A 42 12.09 15.20 -3.22
N GLU A 43 11.86 13.88 -3.27
CA GLU A 43 10.88 13.18 -2.44
C GLU A 43 11.30 13.06 -0.97
N MET A 44 12.57 13.32 -0.65
CA MET A 44 13.06 13.39 0.73
C MET A 44 12.94 14.78 1.35
N LEU A 45 12.88 15.83 0.52
CA LEU A 45 13.02 17.22 0.97
C LEU A 45 11.81 18.11 0.63
N ALA A 46 10.89 17.64 -0.21
CA ALA A 46 9.71 18.38 -0.64
C ALA A 46 8.43 17.55 -0.49
N GLU A 47 8.10 16.71 -1.46
CA GLU A 47 6.84 15.96 -1.48
C GLU A 47 6.95 14.65 -2.26
N SER A 48 5.99 13.74 -2.03
CA SER A 48 5.88 12.47 -2.73
C SER A 48 5.51 12.66 -4.21
N GLN A 49 6.17 11.93 -5.10
CA GLN A 49 5.88 11.94 -6.53
C GLN A 49 5.64 10.50 -7.05
N ARG A 50 4.77 10.36 -8.04
CA ARG A 50 4.46 9.07 -8.69
C ARG A 50 4.41 9.18 -10.21
N ASP A 51 4.92 8.15 -10.88
CA ASP A 51 4.91 8.04 -12.35
C ASP A 51 3.69 7.29 -12.91
N LEU A 52 2.98 6.57 -12.03
CA LEU A 52 1.80 5.75 -12.35
C LEU A 52 0.58 6.29 -11.59
N THR A 53 -0.59 6.29 -12.22
CA THR A 53 -1.85 6.66 -11.56
C THR A 53 -2.42 5.53 -10.73
N ALA A 54 -3.19 5.87 -9.70
CA ALA A 54 -3.83 4.87 -8.84
C ALA A 54 -4.83 4.02 -9.65
N GLU A 55 -5.51 4.64 -10.61
CA GLU A 55 -6.46 4.01 -11.53
C GLU A 55 -5.76 2.98 -12.42
N GLN A 56 -4.61 3.34 -13.01
CA GLN A 56 -3.80 2.42 -13.81
C GLN A 56 -3.23 1.27 -12.97
N ALA A 57 -2.74 1.55 -11.75
CA ALA A 57 -2.24 0.51 -10.85
C ALA A 57 -3.34 -0.48 -10.46
N ALA A 58 -4.52 0.03 -10.09
CA ALA A 58 -5.66 -0.80 -9.70
C ALA A 58 -6.20 -1.63 -10.87
N ALA A 59 -6.25 -1.07 -12.08
CA ALA A 59 -6.63 -1.84 -13.28
C ALA A 59 -5.66 -3.01 -13.52
N LYS A 60 -4.35 -2.73 -13.51
CA LYS A 60 -3.31 -3.77 -13.68
C LYS A 60 -3.41 -4.90 -12.65
N LEU A 61 -3.75 -4.58 -11.39
CA LEU A 61 -3.90 -5.59 -10.34
C LEU A 61 -5.17 -6.44 -10.54
N ARG A 62 -6.27 -5.84 -10.99
CA ARG A 62 -7.53 -6.56 -11.26
C ARG A 62 -7.45 -7.48 -12.47
N ASP A 63 -6.59 -7.17 -13.44
CA ASP A 63 -6.41 -7.98 -14.65
C ASP A 63 -5.59 -9.27 -14.39
N LEU A 64 -5.01 -9.43 -13.20
CA LEU A 64 -4.22 -10.60 -12.82
C LEU A 64 -5.09 -11.62 -12.06
N SER A 65 -4.68 -12.89 -12.10
CA SER A 65 -5.30 -13.96 -11.31
C SER A 65 -5.02 -13.77 -9.82
N ASP A 66 -6.00 -14.10 -8.99
CA ASP A 66 -5.88 -14.26 -7.54
C ASP A 66 -5.27 -15.61 -7.12
N VAL A 67 -5.13 -16.56 -8.05
CA VAL A 67 -4.41 -17.82 -7.85
C VAL A 67 -2.92 -17.61 -8.09
N HIS A 68 -2.09 -17.98 -7.11
CA HIS A 68 -0.65 -17.86 -7.22
C HIS A 68 -0.12 -18.71 -8.38
N TYR A 69 0.79 -18.17 -9.20
CA TYR A 69 1.24 -18.82 -10.45
C TYR A 69 1.82 -20.24 -10.28
N LYS A 70 2.31 -20.61 -9.08
CA LYS A 70 2.80 -21.97 -8.78
C LYS A 70 1.70 -23.00 -8.50
N GLU A 71 0.47 -22.54 -8.31
CA GLU A 71 -0.69 -23.37 -7.98
C GLU A 71 -1.60 -23.60 -9.22
N GLN A 72 -1.31 -22.94 -10.35
CA GLN A 72 -2.13 -23.03 -11.57
C GLN A 72 -1.92 -24.33 -12.37
N ASP A 73 -0.80 -25.02 -12.16
CA ASP A 73 -0.44 -26.27 -12.85
C ASP A 73 -0.71 -27.54 -11.99
N GLN A 74 -1.37 -27.39 -10.85
CA GLN A 74 -1.86 -28.50 -10.02
C GLN A 74 -3.34 -28.79 -10.31
#